data_AF-A0A4Y7KEP3-F1
#
_entry.id   AF-A0A4Y7KEP3-F1
#
_cell.length_a   1.000
_cell.length_b   1.000
_cell.length_c   1.000
_cell.angle_alpha   90.00
_cell.angle_beta   90.00
_cell.angle_gamma   90.00
#
_symmetry.space_group_name_H-M   'P 1'
#
loop_
_entity.id
_entity.type
_entity.pdbx_description
1 polymer ?
#
loop_
_entity_poly.entity_id
_entity_poly.type
_entity_poly.pdbx_seq_one_letter_code
_entity_poly.pdbx_strand_id
1 'polypeptide(L)'
;MLSPEHIKESLRYMYCHQNEDGGFGFHQEGHSTMFDTVLNYICMRLLGEGPDGGQDNACTRARKWILDHGGATLTPSWGKTWLSVLGVYDWSGCNPLPPEFWLLPSMLPMHPGKMWVYCRSVYMPMSYLYGKRFVAPMTDLTLSLRAEIHIQPYNEINWNNARHACAKEDLYYSHSLVQNLMWDSLHNITEPLLKRWPFSKVREKALQVTMKHLHYEDETTRYLTIGAVEKSLFMLASWVEDPNSDAFKKHLARVPDYLWLAEDGLRMHSIGSQTWDTVFSLQALLASGDLVDEINPTILRKGHEFIKASQCCFMFSQMPAELYGETMPVERLYDSVEFLLSLQGPDGGLAVWEPATSPEWLEILNPSECFEDIVVEHEYVECTASAVHALVFFRKVHPEYRSKEIDNFITKAIHFIENQQKPDVSWYAHEYVVDRLQRLAPNEYRNF
;
A
#
# COMPACT_ATOMS: atom_id res chain seq x y z
N MET A 1 5.26 21.36 7.29
CA MET A 1 4.11 22.08 6.70
C MET A 1 4.42 22.34 5.24
N LEU A 2 3.46 22.14 4.33
CA LEU A 2 3.66 22.37 2.90
C LEU A 2 3.85 23.88 2.65
N SER A 3 4.86 24.25 1.86
CA SER A 3 5.06 25.64 1.43
C SER A 3 4.09 26.02 0.30
N PRO A 4 3.91 27.32 0.00
CA PRO A 4 3.11 27.75 -1.15
C PRO A 4 3.53 27.09 -2.49
N GLU A 5 4.81 26.83 -2.67
CA GLU A 5 5.35 26.14 -3.84
C GLU A 5 4.95 24.66 -3.87
N HIS A 6 4.96 23.97 -2.73
CA HIS A 6 4.46 22.61 -2.65
C HIS A 6 2.98 22.53 -3.02
N ILE A 7 2.17 23.48 -2.53
CA ILE A 7 0.74 23.59 -2.85
C ILE A 7 0.57 23.80 -4.35
N LYS A 8 1.28 24.78 -4.92
CA LYS A 8 1.22 25.11 -6.36
C LYS A 8 1.57 23.90 -7.23
N GLU A 9 2.65 23.21 -6.95
CA GLU A 9 3.08 22.06 -7.76
C GLU A 9 2.19 20.83 -7.53
N SER A 10 1.57 20.68 -6.34
CA SER A 10 0.58 19.61 -6.09
C SER A 10 -0.71 19.85 -6.90
N LEU A 11 -1.17 21.11 -6.96
CA LEU A 11 -2.32 21.49 -7.80
C LEU A 11 -2.00 21.29 -9.29
N ARG A 12 -0.79 21.67 -9.73
CA ARG A 12 -0.33 21.43 -11.11
C ARG A 12 -0.40 19.94 -11.47
N TYR A 13 0.07 19.06 -10.59
CA TYR A 13 0.00 17.61 -10.80
C TYR A 13 -1.45 17.15 -11.03
N MET A 14 -2.39 17.58 -10.18
CA MET A 14 -3.81 17.23 -10.36
C MET A 14 -4.40 17.82 -11.66
N TYR A 15 -3.99 19.01 -12.08
CA TYR A 15 -4.47 19.58 -13.36
C TYR A 15 -3.93 18.83 -14.58
N CYS A 16 -2.68 18.36 -14.51
CA CYS A 16 -2.07 17.58 -15.59
C CYS A 16 -2.73 16.20 -15.77
N HIS A 17 -3.22 15.59 -14.69
CA HIS A 17 -3.74 14.22 -14.67
C HIS A 17 -5.26 14.12 -14.49
N GLN A 18 -5.99 15.24 -14.62
CA GLN A 18 -7.44 15.19 -14.70
C GLN A 18 -7.87 14.72 -16.09
N ASN A 19 -8.70 13.68 -16.15
CA ASN A 19 -9.19 13.13 -17.40
C ASN A 19 -10.09 14.13 -18.15
N GLU A 20 -10.25 13.92 -19.46
CA GLU A 20 -11.08 14.78 -20.32
C GLU A 20 -12.55 14.85 -19.87
N ASP A 21 -13.05 13.77 -19.25
CA ASP A 21 -14.40 13.69 -18.68
C ASP A 21 -14.56 14.48 -17.36
N GLY A 22 -13.46 15.00 -16.81
CA GLY A 22 -13.41 15.75 -15.56
C GLY A 22 -13.11 14.91 -14.33
N GLY A 23 -13.05 13.59 -14.44
CA GLY A 23 -12.71 12.71 -13.33
C GLY A 23 -11.20 12.47 -13.17
N PHE A 24 -10.87 11.57 -12.25
CA PHE A 24 -9.51 11.09 -12.00
C PHE A 24 -9.53 9.57 -11.92
N GLY A 25 -8.54 8.93 -12.53
CA GLY A 25 -8.36 7.49 -12.44
C GLY A 25 -7.51 7.06 -11.25
N PHE A 26 -7.52 5.75 -11.00
CA PHE A 26 -6.71 5.12 -9.95
C PHE A 26 -5.20 5.23 -10.18
N HIS A 27 -4.81 5.31 -11.45
CA HIS A 27 -3.47 5.67 -11.89
C HIS A 27 -3.59 6.68 -13.04
N GLN A 28 -2.45 7.27 -13.42
CA GLN A 28 -2.39 8.36 -14.42
C GLN A 28 -2.98 7.98 -15.79
N GLU A 29 -2.97 6.70 -16.15
CA GLU A 29 -3.50 6.18 -17.41
C GLU A 29 -4.89 5.54 -17.26
N GLY A 30 -5.45 5.57 -16.05
CA GLY A 30 -6.70 4.90 -15.71
C GLY A 30 -7.93 5.73 -16.08
N HIS A 31 -9.04 5.04 -16.37
CA HIS A 31 -10.35 5.69 -16.48
C HIS A 31 -10.78 6.28 -15.13
N SER A 32 -11.68 7.27 -15.19
CA SER A 32 -12.15 7.98 -13.99
C SER A 32 -12.92 7.07 -13.03
N THR A 33 -12.60 7.14 -11.74
CA THR A 33 -13.21 6.36 -10.66
C THR A 33 -13.88 7.27 -9.63
N MET A 34 -14.86 6.76 -8.87
CA MET A 34 -15.47 7.52 -7.78
C MET A 34 -14.48 7.74 -6.65
N PHE A 35 -13.61 6.77 -6.37
CA PHE A 35 -12.58 6.90 -5.34
C PHE A 35 -11.66 8.09 -5.61
N ASP A 36 -10.97 8.06 -6.74
CA ASP A 36 -9.90 9.02 -7.03
C ASP A 36 -10.46 10.38 -7.39
N THR A 37 -11.63 10.44 -8.06
CA THR A 37 -12.26 11.73 -8.37
C THR A 37 -12.69 12.47 -7.09
N VAL A 38 -13.30 11.76 -6.13
CA VAL A 38 -13.70 12.38 -4.85
C VAL A 38 -12.48 12.81 -4.05
N LEU A 39 -11.45 11.97 -3.95
CA LEU A 39 -10.23 12.31 -3.21
C LEU A 39 -9.48 13.49 -3.82
N ASN A 40 -9.27 13.49 -5.14
CA ASN A 40 -8.58 14.61 -5.82
C ASN A 40 -9.40 15.90 -5.75
N TYR A 41 -10.73 15.83 -5.87
CA TYR A 41 -11.60 16.99 -5.64
C TYR A 41 -11.38 17.58 -4.24
N ILE A 42 -11.45 16.75 -3.20
CA ILE A 42 -11.24 17.17 -1.82
C ILE A 42 -9.82 17.70 -1.61
N CYS A 43 -8.80 17.08 -2.19
CA CYS A 43 -7.43 17.55 -2.13
C CYS A 43 -7.29 18.96 -2.72
N MET A 44 -7.84 19.23 -3.90
CA MET A 44 -7.83 20.58 -4.48
C MET A 44 -8.52 21.59 -3.54
N ARG A 45 -9.66 21.22 -2.96
CA ARG A 45 -10.40 22.08 -2.01
C ARG A 45 -9.62 22.35 -0.73
N LEU A 46 -8.93 21.34 -0.18
CA LEU A 46 -8.05 21.48 1.00
C LEU A 46 -6.81 22.35 0.70
N LEU A 47 -6.32 22.32 -0.54
CA LEU A 47 -5.18 23.11 -1.00
C LEU A 47 -5.55 24.56 -1.37
N GLY A 48 -6.83 24.94 -1.21
CA GLY A 48 -7.29 26.32 -1.30
C GLY A 48 -8.07 26.67 -2.56
N GLU A 49 -8.28 25.72 -3.48
CA GLU A 49 -9.15 25.96 -4.63
C GLU A 49 -10.61 26.08 -4.21
N GLY A 50 -11.35 27.00 -4.83
CA GLY A 50 -12.80 27.15 -4.66
C GLY A 50 -13.59 25.98 -5.27
N PRO A 51 -14.90 25.85 -4.98
CA PRO A 51 -15.73 24.83 -5.60
C PRO A 51 -15.85 24.98 -7.13
N ASP A 52 -15.66 26.21 -7.62
CA ASP A 52 -15.59 26.55 -9.04
C ASP A 52 -14.16 26.94 -9.47
N GLY A 53 -13.16 26.53 -8.68
CA GLY A 53 -11.74 26.86 -8.87
C GLY A 53 -10.95 25.86 -9.70
N GLY A 54 -9.65 26.08 -9.73
CA GLY A 54 -8.65 25.29 -10.44
C GLY A 54 -8.51 25.65 -11.91
N GLN A 55 -7.39 25.22 -12.51
CA GLN A 55 -7.12 25.43 -13.93
C GLN A 55 -8.23 24.77 -14.77
N ASP A 56 -8.72 25.49 -15.78
CA ASP A 56 -9.78 25.04 -16.68
C ASP A 56 -11.08 24.60 -15.96
N ASN A 57 -11.35 25.15 -14.78
CA ASN A 57 -12.47 24.77 -13.89
C ASN A 57 -12.39 23.33 -13.39
N ALA A 58 -11.18 22.85 -13.07
CA ALA A 58 -10.94 21.49 -12.60
C ALA A 58 -11.89 21.04 -11.48
N CYS A 59 -12.14 21.89 -10.48
CA CYS A 59 -13.07 21.57 -9.39
C CYS A 59 -14.51 21.40 -9.89
N THR A 60 -14.99 22.30 -10.76
CA THR A 60 -16.34 22.21 -11.34
C THR A 60 -16.54 20.91 -12.11
N ARG A 61 -15.55 20.53 -12.92
CA ARG A 61 -15.60 19.31 -13.73
C ARG A 61 -15.59 18.06 -12.87
N ALA A 62 -14.70 17.98 -11.88
CA ALA A 62 -14.63 16.86 -10.94
C ALA A 62 -15.92 16.73 -10.13
N ARG A 63 -16.45 17.82 -9.59
CA ARG A 63 -17.74 17.81 -8.87
C ARG A 63 -18.87 17.37 -9.77
N LYS A 64 -18.93 17.87 -11.01
CA LYS A 64 -19.94 17.42 -11.98
C LYS A 64 -19.84 15.92 -12.22
N TRP A 65 -18.64 15.41 -12.46
CA TRP A 65 -18.40 13.98 -12.65
C TRP A 65 -18.89 13.17 -11.44
N ILE A 66 -18.52 13.58 -10.20
CA ILE A 66 -18.96 12.93 -8.96
C ILE A 66 -20.48 12.84 -8.88
N LEU A 67 -21.18 13.94 -9.15
CA LEU A 67 -22.64 14.00 -9.04
C LEU A 67 -23.34 13.23 -10.18
N ASP A 68 -22.81 13.27 -11.40
CA ASP A 68 -23.36 12.51 -12.54
C ASP A 68 -23.22 10.99 -12.33
N HIS A 69 -22.24 10.55 -11.54
CA HIS A 69 -21.98 9.14 -11.23
C HIS A 69 -22.53 8.67 -9.87
N GLY A 70 -23.46 9.43 -9.27
CA GLY A 70 -24.22 9.00 -8.08
C GLY A 70 -23.65 9.47 -6.74
N GLY A 71 -22.59 10.28 -6.74
CA GLY A 71 -22.04 10.95 -5.57
C GLY A 71 -21.15 10.07 -4.68
N ALA A 72 -20.50 10.73 -3.72
CA ALA A 72 -19.48 10.13 -2.86
C ALA A 72 -19.99 8.99 -1.96
N THR A 73 -21.31 8.77 -1.86
CA THR A 73 -21.87 7.57 -1.18
C THR A 73 -21.45 6.26 -1.83
N LEU A 74 -21.04 6.29 -3.11
CA LEU A 74 -20.60 5.14 -3.89
C LEU A 74 -19.08 4.92 -3.90
N THR A 75 -18.29 5.74 -3.19
CA THR A 75 -16.84 5.52 -3.08
C THR A 75 -16.55 4.17 -2.40
N PRO A 76 -15.49 3.43 -2.77
CA PRO A 76 -15.12 2.15 -2.13
C PRO A 76 -14.66 2.33 -0.68
N SER A 77 -14.48 1.21 0.03
CA SER A 77 -14.26 1.16 1.48
C SER A 77 -13.10 2.01 2.00
N TRP A 78 -12.00 2.11 1.23
CA TRP A 78 -10.88 2.99 1.54
C TRP A 78 -11.27 4.47 1.45
N GLY A 79 -12.05 4.85 0.43
CA GLY A 79 -12.64 6.17 0.30
C GLY A 79 -13.56 6.50 1.47
N LYS A 80 -14.47 5.59 1.81
CA LYS A 80 -15.40 5.77 2.95
C LYS A 80 -14.63 6.04 4.25
N THR A 81 -13.50 5.36 4.45
CA THR A 81 -12.62 5.56 5.61
C THR A 81 -12.03 6.97 5.65
N TRP A 82 -11.40 7.43 4.57
CA TRP A 82 -10.83 8.78 4.48
C TRP A 82 -11.88 9.87 4.63
N LEU A 83 -13.04 9.72 3.98
CA LEU A 83 -14.13 10.68 4.08
C LEU A 83 -14.75 10.71 5.49
N SER A 84 -14.81 9.56 6.17
CA SER A 84 -15.30 9.49 7.56
C SER A 84 -14.36 10.16 8.53
N VAL A 85 -13.06 9.96 8.36
CA VAL A 85 -12.01 10.66 9.11
C VAL A 85 -12.10 12.18 8.90
N LEU A 86 -12.28 12.65 7.66
CA LEU A 86 -12.44 14.08 7.37
C LEU A 86 -13.76 14.66 7.90
N GLY A 87 -14.75 13.80 8.14
CA GLY A 87 -16.08 14.17 8.61
C GLY A 87 -17.06 14.55 7.50
N VAL A 88 -16.81 14.16 6.25
CA VAL A 88 -17.73 14.37 5.11
C VAL A 88 -18.50 13.09 4.73
N TYR A 89 -18.36 12.04 5.54
CA TYR A 89 -19.08 10.76 5.44
C TYR A 89 -19.30 10.24 6.86
N ASP A 90 -20.40 9.53 7.12
CA ASP A 90 -20.66 8.98 8.46
C ASP A 90 -20.09 7.55 8.61
N TRP A 91 -19.42 7.28 9.72
CA TRP A 91 -18.86 5.96 10.02
C TRP A 91 -19.87 4.81 9.98
N SER A 92 -21.18 5.08 10.15
CA SER A 92 -22.25 4.09 10.00
C SER A 92 -22.45 3.61 8.56
N GLY A 93 -21.91 4.35 7.58
CA GLY A 93 -21.88 3.94 6.18
C GLY A 93 -20.63 3.17 5.79
N CYS A 94 -19.75 2.84 6.73
CA CYS A 94 -18.63 1.93 6.49
C CYS A 94 -18.98 0.50 6.93
N ASN A 95 -18.49 -0.49 6.19
CA ASN A 95 -18.42 -1.85 6.73
C ASN A 95 -17.49 -1.86 7.96
N PRO A 96 -17.76 -2.71 8.98
CA PRO A 96 -17.00 -2.65 10.22
C PRO A 96 -15.51 -2.99 10.07
N LEU A 97 -14.65 -2.15 10.66
CA LEU A 97 -13.21 -2.38 10.80
C LEU A 97 -12.84 -2.59 12.28
N PRO A 98 -13.21 -3.73 12.90
CA PRO A 98 -13.12 -3.91 14.35
C PRO A 98 -11.66 -4.04 14.80
N PRO A 99 -11.15 -3.20 15.72
CA PRO A 99 -9.81 -3.36 16.27
C PRO A 99 -9.65 -4.65 17.09
N GLU A 100 -10.74 -5.29 17.53
CA GLU A 100 -10.69 -6.59 18.21
C GLU A 100 -10.03 -7.69 17.37
N PHE A 101 -9.98 -7.50 16.05
CA PHE A 101 -9.26 -8.37 15.14
C PHE A 101 -7.78 -8.56 15.54
N TRP A 102 -7.15 -7.54 16.12
CA TRP A 102 -5.76 -7.58 16.59
C TRP A 102 -5.56 -8.32 17.91
N LEU A 103 -6.65 -8.77 18.57
CA LEU A 103 -6.58 -9.59 19.78
C LEU A 103 -6.69 -11.09 19.48
N LEU A 104 -6.88 -11.49 18.23
CA LEU A 104 -7.00 -12.89 17.86
C LEU A 104 -5.74 -13.67 18.27
N PRO A 105 -5.86 -14.91 18.77
CA PRO A 105 -4.71 -15.78 19.02
C PRO A 105 -4.00 -16.19 17.72
N SER A 106 -2.66 -16.27 17.74
CA SER A 106 -1.83 -16.63 16.57
C SER A 106 -2.12 -18.02 15.97
N MET A 107 -2.73 -18.91 16.75
CA MET A 107 -3.16 -20.23 16.27
C MET A 107 -4.29 -20.16 15.25
N LEU A 108 -5.11 -19.09 15.26
CA LEU A 108 -6.26 -18.99 14.34
C LEU A 108 -5.79 -18.74 12.90
N PRO A 109 -6.49 -19.28 11.88
CA PRO A 109 -6.15 -19.02 10.48
C PRO A 109 -6.23 -17.54 10.09
N MET A 110 -7.26 -16.82 10.55
CA MET A 110 -7.45 -15.39 10.23
C MET A 110 -6.57 -14.45 11.08
N HIS A 111 -5.55 -14.94 11.77
CA HIS A 111 -4.74 -14.07 12.61
C HIS A 111 -4.05 -12.98 11.75
N PRO A 112 -4.10 -11.68 12.12
CA PRO A 112 -3.55 -10.61 11.29
C PRO A 112 -2.07 -10.77 10.91
N GLY A 113 -1.26 -11.41 11.77
CA GLY A 113 0.14 -11.74 11.47
C GLY A 113 0.34 -12.81 10.39
N LYS A 114 -0.73 -13.35 9.81
CA LYS A 114 -0.72 -14.26 8.65
C LYS A 114 -1.24 -13.58 7.38
N MET A 115 -1.74 -12.34 7.48
CA MET A 115 -2.19 -11.58 6.33
C MET A 115 -1.01 -10.92 5.63
N TRP A 116 -1.19 -10.65 4.34
CA TRP A 116 -0.26 -9.88 3.54
C TRP A 116 0.14 -8.58 4.24
N VAL A 117 1.43 -8.23 4.17
CA VAL A 117 2.02 -7.13 4.94
C VAL A 117 1.35 -5.79 4.64
N TYR A 118 1.08 -5.49 3.38
CA TYR A 118 0.37 -4.27 3.00
C TYR A 118 -1.05 -4.26 3.55
N CYS A 119 -1.82 -5.33 3.39
CA CYS A 119 -3.19 -5.39 3.92
C CYS A 119 -3.22 -5.18 5.43
N ARG A 120 -2.44 -5.93 6.22
CA ARG A 120 -2.46 -5.74 7.68
C ARG A 120 -1.98 -4.33 8.06
N SER A 121 -0.97 -3.78 7.39
CA SER A 121 -0.44 -2.46 7.72
C SER A 121 -1.42 -1.36 7.37
N VAL A 122 -2.19 -1.44 6.28
CA VAL A 122 -3.25 -0.46 5.98
C VAL A 122 -4.42 -0.58 6.96
N TYR A 123 -4.93 -1.79 7.18
CA TYR A 123 -6.14 -1.98 7.99
C TYR A 123 -5.91 -1.76 9.49
N MET A 124 -4.67 -1.83 9.98
CA MET A 124 -4.32 -1.57 11.38
C MET A 124 -4.68 -0.15 11.83
N PRO A 125 -4.13 0.93 11.27
CA PRO A 125 -4.52 2.29 11.63
C PRO A 125 -5.97 2.60 11.24
N MET A 126 -6.49 2.07 10.13
CA MET A 126 -7.91 2.26 9.78
C MET A 126 -8.85 1.69 10.87
N SER A 127 -8.56 0.50 11.40
CA SER A 127 -9.33 -0.11 12.48
C SER A 127 -9.21 0.66 13.81
N TYR A 128 -8.05 1.27 14.08
CA TYR A 128 -7.85 2.14 15.23
C TYR A 128 -8.74 3.39 15.12
N LEU A 129 -8.72 4.07 13.97
CA LEU A 129 -9.52 5.26 13.68
C LEU A 129 -11.03 4.94 13.71
N TYR A 130 -11.44 3.84 13.10
CA TYR A 130 -12.81 3.34 13.14
C TYR A 130 -13.25 3.01 14.58
N GLY A 131 -12.41 2.30 15.34
CA GLY A 131 -12.69 1.92 16.72
C GLY A 131 -12.82 3.12 17.66
N LYS A 132 -12.07 4.20 17.40
CA LYS A 132 -12.19 5.50 18.07
C LYS A 132 -13.35 6.35 17.57
N ARG A 133 -13.92 6.03 16.40
CA ARG A 133 -14.87 6.89 15.66
C ARG A 133 -14.30 8.29 15.44
N PHE A 134 -13.00 8.35 15.11
CA PHE A 134 -12.33 9.62 14.95
C PHE A 134 -12.93 10.41 13.77
N VAL A 135 -13.19 11.70 13.99
CA VAL A 135 -13.65 12.65 12.98
C VAL A 135 -12.88 13.95 13.22
N ALA A 136 -12.33 14.51 12.14
CA ALA A 136 -11.61 15.77 12.17
C ALA A 136 -12.52 16.93 12.66
N PRO A 137 -11.96 17.99 13.25
CA PRO A 137 -12.73 19.16 13.65
C PRO A 137 -13.55 19.70 12.47
N MET A 138 -14.83 19.96 12.72
CA MET A 138 -15.74 20.46 11.68
C MET A 138 -15.39 21.91 11.34
N THR A 139 -15.23 22.20 10.05
CA THR A 139 -14.95 23.54 9.52
C THR A 139 -15.98 23.94 8.48
N ASP A 140 -16.02 25.22 8.10
CA ASP A 140 -16.85 25.70 6.99
C ASP A 140 -16.54 24.95 5.69
N LEU A 141 -15.27 24.60 5.47
CA LEU A 141 -14.86 23.76 4.34
C LEU A 141 -15.49 22.38 4.43
N THR A 142 -15.41 21.70 5.59
CA THR A 142 -16.04 20.39 5.79
C THR A 142 -17.55 20.42 5.55
N LEU A 143 -18.23 21.48 6.02
CA LEU A 143 -19.66 21.68 5.78
C LEU A 143 -19.98 21.92 4.30
N SER A 144 -19.16 22.70 3.60
CA SER A 144 -19.31 22.93 2.15
C SER A 144 -19.11 21.63 1.36
N LEU A 145 -18.07 20.84 1.68
CA LEU A 145 -17.80 19.56 1.03
C LEU A 145 -18.98 18.59 1.17
N ARG A 146 -19.63 18.51 2.33
CA ARG A 146 -20.84 17.70 2.53
C ARG A 146 -22.00 18.09 1.60
N ALA A 147 -22.10 19.36 1.21
CA ALA A 147 -23.10 19.82 0.26
C ALA A 147 -22.66 19.65 -1.21
N GLU A 148 -21.35 19.56 -1.45
CA GLU A 148 -20.76 19.52 -2.79
C GLU A 148 -20.68 18.10 -3.39
N ILE A 149 -20.37 17.08 -2.57
CA ILE A 149 -20.00 15.74 -3.06
C ILE A 149 -21.13 14.69 -2.98
N HIS A 150 -22.28 15.04 -2.39
CA HIS A 150 -23.41 14.12 -2.19
C HIS A 150 -24.64 14.55 -2.99
N ILE A 151 -25.37 13.58 -3.54
CA ILE A 151 -26.63 13.83 -4.28
C ILE A 151 -27.75 14.31 -3.35
N GLN A 152 -27.82 13.71 -2.16
CA GLN A 152 -28.84 13.99 -1.16
C GLN A 152 -28.26 14.88 -0.07
N PRO A 153 -29.09 15.71 0.61
CA PRO A 153 -28.66 16.43 1.80
C PRO A 153 -28.03 15.47 2.82
N TYR A 154 -26.88 15.86 3.38
CA TYR A 154 -26.06 14.99 4.24
C TYR A 154 -26.84 14.31 5.39
N ASN A 155 -27.81 15.02 5.96
CA ASN A 155 -28.65 14.55 7.06
C ASN A 155 -29.78 13.59 6.64
N GLU A 156 -30.06 13.48 5.34
CA GLU A 156 -31.09 12.59 4.77
C GLU A 156 -30.48 11.30 4.21
N ILE A 157 -29.15 11.22 4.09
CA ILE A 157 -28.45 10.04 3.57
C ILE A 157 -28.69 8.83 4.50
N ASN A 158 -29.17 7.74 3.91
CA ASN A 158 -29.22 6.44 4.57
C ASN A 158 -27.84 5.78 4.54
N TRP A 159 -27.02 6.09 5.55
CA TRP A 159 -25.67 5.58 5.66
C TRP A 159 -25.60 4.05 5.70
N ASN A 160 -26.57 3.37 6.33
CA ASN A 160 -26.58 1.90 6.38
C ASN A 160 -26.64 1.26 4.99
N ASN A 161 -27.35 1.88 4.04
CA ASN A 161 -27.39 1.40 2.65
C ASN A 161 -26.06 1.67 1.93
N ALA A 162 -25.37 2.76 2.27
CA ALA A 162 -24.09 3.12 1.66
C ALA A 162 -22.95 2.14 2.04
N ARG A 163 -23.11 1.32 3.09
CA ARG A 163 -22.13 0.29 3.50
C ARG A 163 -21.73 -0.65 2.38
N HIS A 164 -22.72 -1.13 1.64
CA HIS A 164 -22.53 -2.10 0.54
C HIS A 164 -22.56 -1.42 -0.84
N ALA A 165 -22.68 -0.10 -0.89
CA ALA A 165 -22.70 0.63 -2.14
C ALA A 165 -21.26 0.89 -2.61
N CYS A 166 -21.00 0.61 -3.88
CA CYS A 166 -19.74 0.89 -4.56
C CYS A 166 -20.07 1.19 -6.02
N ALA A 167 -19.41 2.20 -6.60
CA ALA A 167 -19.58 2.54 -8.01
C ALA A 167 -19.05 1.41 -8.89
N LYS A 168 -19.63 1.24 -10.08
CA LYS A 168 -19.26 0.13 -10.98
C LYS A 168 -17.83 0.29 -11.50
N GLU A 169 -17.38 1.52 -11.65
CA GLU A 169 -16.05 1.92 -12.10
C GLU A 169 -14.97 1.53 -11.08
N ASP A 170 -15.35 1.43 -9.80
CA ASP A 170 -14.46 1.07 -8.69
C ASP A 170 -14.55 -0.41 -8.29
N LEU A 171 -15.55 -1.15 -8.79
CA LEU A 171 -15.86 -2.50 -8.31
C LEU A 171 -15.08 -3.58 -9.07
N TYR A 172 -13.89 -3.90 -8.60
CA TYR A 172 -13.04 -4.98 -9.13
C TYR A 172 -13.26 -6.30 -8.40
N TYR A 173 -13.53 -6.24 -7.10
CA TYR A 173 -13.78 -7.41 -6.26
C TYR A 173 -15.18 -7.32 -5.65
N SER A 174 -16.14 -8.03 -6.28
CA SER A 174 -17.51 -8.07 -5.78
C SER A 174 -17.62 -8.96 -4.54
N HIS A 175 -18.19 -8.43 -3.45
CA HIS A 175 -18.47 -9.24 -2.28
C HIS A 175 -19.55 -10.30 -2.57
N SER A 176 -19.22 -11.55 -2.23
CA SER A 176 -20.14 -12.68 -2.23
C SER A 176 -21.25 -12.52 -1.18
N LEU A 177 -22.32 -13.31 -1.30
CA LEU A 177 -23.38 -13.37 -0.30
C LEU A 177 -22.84 -13.69 1.11
N VAL A 178 -21.84 -14.57 1.20
CA VAL A 178 -21.21 -14.97 2.47
C VAL A 178 -20.49 -13.78 3.11
N GLN A 179 -19.78 -12.99 2.30
CA GLN A 179 -19.12 -11.76 2.76
C GLN A 179 -20.12 -10.73 3.25
N ASN A 180 -21.19 -10.49 2.48
CA ASN A 180 -22.23 -9.54 2.88
C ASN A 180 -22.89 -9.96 4.20
N LEU A 181 -23.19 -11.26 4.37
CA LEU A 181 -23.74 -11.79 5.63
C LEU A 181 -22.77 -11.62 6.79
N MET A 182 -21.46 -11.85 6.57
CA MET A 182 -20.42 -11.64 7.57
C MET A 182 -20.36 -10.17 8.00
N TRP A 183 -20.32 -9.24 7.05
CA TRP A 183 -20.27 -7.79 7.33
C TRP A 183 -21.54 -7.29 8.03
N ASP A 184 -22.72 -7.77 7.61
CA ASP A 184 -23.99 -7.43 8.26
C ASP A 184 -24.10 -8.00 9.67
N SER A 185 -23.56 -9.19 9.91
CA SER A 185 -23.49 -9.77 11.26
C SER A 185 -22.57 -8.93 12.15
N LEU A 186 -21.41 -8.53 11.64
CA LEU A 186 -20.50 -7.65 12.36
C LEU A 186 -21.13 -6.29 12.68
N HIS A 187 -21.88 -5.72 11.74
CA HIS A 187 -22.50 -4.41 11.92
C HIS A 187 -23.72 -4.44 12.84
N ASN A 188 -24.65 -5.37 12.62
CA ASN A 188 -25.93 -5.39 13.31
C ASN A 188 -25.87 -6.08 14.68
N ILE A 189 -24.87 -6.94 14.92
CA ILE A 189 -24.76 -7.73 16.14
C ILE A 189 -23.50 -7.33 16.91
N THR A 190 -22.32 -7.51 16.30
CA THR A 190 -21.04 -7.38 17.00
C THR A 190 -20.76 -5.94 17.44
N GLU A 191 -20.95 -4.95 16.57
CA GLU A 191 -20.72 -3.53 16.89
C GLU A 191 -21.61 -3.02 18.05
N PRO A 192 -22.95 -3.25 18.05
CA PRO A 192 -23.80 -2.89 19.18
C PRO A 192 -23.41 -3.57 20.50
N LEU A 193 -22.95 -4.83 20.44
CA LEU A 193 -22.48 -5.55 21.63
C LEU A 193 -21.20 -4.94 22.18
N LEU A 194 -20.20 -4.70 21.32
CA LEU A 194 -18.89 -4.14 21.71
C LEU A 194 -18.98 -2.70 22.24
N LYS A 195 -20.03 -1.95 21.90
CA LYS A 195 -20.27 -0.61 22.48
C LYS A 195 -20.84 -0.66 23.91
N ARG A 196 -21.32 -1.81 24.38
CA ARG A 196 -21.95 -1.94 25.70
C ARG A 196 -20.99 -2.55 26.72
N TRP A 197 -21.11 -2.12 27.97
CA TRP A 197 -20.38 -2.75 29.07
C TRP A 197 -20.88 -4.19 29.29
N PRO A 198 -20.01 -5.19 29.54
CA PRO A 198 -18.57 -5.08 29.75
C PRO A 198 -17.71 -5.21 28.47
N PHE A 199 -18.32 -5.51 27.31
CA PHE A 199 -17.62 -5.75 26.06
C PHE A 199 -16.85 -4.53 25.52
N SER A 200 -17.25 -3.32 25.91
CA SER A 200 -16.48 -2.09 25.63
C SER A 200 -15.05 -2.13 26.18
N LYS A 201 -14.77 -2.90 27.23
CA LYS A 201 -13.40 -3.14 27.72
C LYS A 201 -12.54 -3.92 26.72
N VAL A 202 -13.16 -4.77 25.90
CA VAL A 202 -12.47 -5.50 24.83
C VAL A 202 -12.04 -4.50 23.75
N ARG A 203 -12.92 -3.57 23.35
CA ARG A 203 -12.62 -2.46 22.43
C ARG A 203 -11.49 -1.58 22.96
N GLU A 204 -11.54 -1.19 24.22
CA GLU A 204 -10.46 -0.41 24.86
C GLU A 204 -9.12 -1.16 24.82
N LYS A 205 -9.12 -2.45 25.16
CA LYS A 205 -7.92 -3.29 25.11
C LYS A 205 -7.39 -3.46 23.68
N ALA A 206 -8.30 -3.66 22.72
CA ALA A 206 -7.99 -3.80 21.32
C ALA A 206 -7.33 -2.54 20.76
N LEU A 207 -7.85 -1.35 21.08
CA LEU A 207 -7.25 -0.08 20.69
C LEU A 207 -5.84 0.10 21.25
N GLN A 208 -5.60 -0.28 22.52
CA GLN A 208 -4.26 -0.24 23.12
C GLN A 208 -3.27 -1.18 22.42
N VAL A 209 -3.70 -2.41 22.10
CA VAL A 209 -2.86 -3.39 21.38
C VAL A 209 -2.57 -2.93 19.96
N THR A 210 -3.59 -2.41 19.26
CA THR A 210 -3.45 -1.86 17.90
C THR A 210 -2.42 -0.73 17.90
N MET A 211 -2.55 0.24 18.81
CA MET A 211 -1.60 1.35 18.90
C MET A 211 -0.17 0.91 19.26
N LYS A 212 -0.03 -0.13 20.09
CA LYS A 212 1.29 -0.72 20.35
C LYS A 212 1.95 -1.27 19.08
N HIS A 213 1.17 -1.93 18.22
CA HIS A 213 1.69 -2.42 16.93
C HIS A 213 2.03 -1.26 15.98
N LEU A 214 1.23 -0.19 15.97
CA LEU A 214 1.52 1.01 15.19
C LEU A 214 2.87 1.64 15.60
N HIS A 215 3.11 1.83 16.90
CA HIS A 215 4.38 2.35 17.40
C HIS A 215 5.57 1.43 17.11
N TYR A 216 5.37 0.11 17.11
CA TYR A 216 6.43 -0.84 16.78
C TYR A 216 6.89 -0.69 15.32
N GLU A 217 5.94 -0.61 14.37
CA GLU A 217 6.24 -0.36 12.96
C GLU A 217 6.92 1.01 12.78
N ASP A 218 6.41 2.04 13.45
CA ASP A 218 6.98 3.39 13.42
C ASP A 218 8.45 3.39 13.88
N GLU A 219 8.77 2.72 14.98
CA GLU A 219 10.14 2.66 15.51
C GLU A 219 11.08 1.86 14.62
N THR A 220 10.62 0.72 14.09
CA THR A 220 11.44 -0.19 13.26
C THR A 220 11.73 0.41 11.88
N THR A 221 10.79 1.16 11.31
CA THR A 221 10.95 1.82 10.01
C THR A 221 11.47 3.26 10.11
N ARG A 222 11.75 3.75 11.33
CA ARG A 222 12.10 5.15 11.59
C ARG A 222 11.05 6.13 11.04
N TYR A 223 9.78 5.78 11.23
CA TYR A 223 8.59 6.55 10.88
C TYR A 223 8.41 6.72 9.36
N LEU A 224 9.02 5.84 8.56
CA LEU A 224 8.78 5.77 7.12
C LEU A 224 7.60 4.86 6.81
N THR A 225 7.38 3.78 7.58
CA THR A 225 6.47 2.67 7.26
C THR A 225 6.80 1.99 5.92
N ILE A 226 5.96 1.05 5.47
CA ILE A 226 6.17 0.30 4.23
C ILE A 226 5.78 1.06 2.94
N GLY A 227 4.93 2.09 3.04
CA GLY A 227 4.42 2.81 1.86
C GLY A 227 3.65 4.08 2.21
N ALA A 228 3.32 4.87 1.19
CA ALA A 228 2.72 6.20 1.35
C ALA A 228 1.34 6.19 2.03
N VAL A 229 0.53 5.16 1.75
CA VAL A 229 -0.82 5.01 2.31
C VAL A 229 -0.73 4.73 3.81
N GLU A 230 0.09 3.75 4.17
CA GLU A 230 0.39 3.38 5.55
C GLU A 230 1.00 4.57 6.27
N LYS A 231 2.04 5.18 5.70
CA LYS A 231 2.71 6.35 6.29
C LYS A 231 1.71 7.44 6.67
N SER A 232 0.73 7.71 5.81
CA SER A 232 -0.29 8.73 6.05
C SER A 232 -1.25 8.33 7.17
N LEU A 233 -1.68 7.06 7.20
CA LEU A 233 -2.59 6.53 8.22
C LEU A 233 -1.92 6.35 9.59
N PHE A 234 -0.67 5.89 9.65
CA PHE A 234 0.12 5.76 10.88
C PHE A 234 0.37 7.13 11.49
N MET A 235 0.85 8.10 10.68
CA MET A 235 1.02 9.48 11.13
C MET A 235 -0.27 10.06 11.71
N LEU A 236 -1.40 9.83 11.04
CA LEU A 236 -2.70 10.28 11.53
C LEU A 236 -3.07 9.57 12.84
N ALA A 237 -2.87 8.26 12.96
CA ALA A 237 -3.16 7.52 14.18
C ALA A 237 -2.32 8.01 15.37
N SER A 238 -1.02 8.30 15.17
CA SER A 238 -0.16 8.92 16.19
C SER A 238 -0.65 10.31 16.59
N TRP A 239 -1.13 11.12 15.62
CA TRP A 239 -1.72 12.42 15.91
C TRP A 239 -3.02 12.30 16.72
N VAL A 240 -3.88 11.33 16.39
CA VAL A 240 -5.13 11.07 17.11
C VAL A 240 -4.88 10.56 18.52
N GLU A 241 -3.80 9.80 18.75
CA GLU A 241 -3.38 9.41 20.10
C GLU A 241 -2.92 10.62 20.91
N ASP A 242 -1.95 11.38 20.39
CA ASP A 242 -1.46 12.61 21.01
C ASP A 242 -0.83 13.53 19.94
N PRO A 243 -1.47 14.67 19.61
CA PRO A 243 -0.96 15.66 18.65
C PRO A 243 0.39 16.27 19.01
N ASN A 244 0.79 16.21 20.28
CA ASN A 244 2.05 16.78 20.77
C ASN A 244 3.16 15.73 20.96
N SER A 245 2.87 14.46 20.65
CA SER A 245 3.79 13.36 20.82
C SER A 245 5.05 13.50 19.96
N ASP A 246 6.15 12.92 20.44
CA ASP A 246 7.37 12.84 19.64
C ASP A 246 7.22 11.90 18.45
N ALA A 247 6.35 10.89 18.55
CA ALA A 247 6.00 10.02 17.43
C ALA A 247 5.42 10.82 16.26
N PHE A 248 4.43 11.68 16.52
CA PHE A 248 3.85 12.54 15.48
C PHE A 248 4.88 13.52 14.88
N LYS A 249 5.74 14.13 15.71
CA LYS A 249 6.80 15.03 15.20
C LYS A 249 7.79 14.31 14.29
N LYS A 250 8.16 13.06 14.62
CA LYS A 250 9.05 12.24 13.78
C LYS A 250 8.37 11.85 12.46
N HIS A 251 7.08 11.50 12.48
CA HIS A 251 6.30 11.30 11.25
C HIS A 251 6.26 12.54 10.36
N LEU A 252 6.02 13.72 10.95
CA LEU A 252 6.02 14.99 10.20
C LEU A 252 7.36 15.26 9.52
N ALA A 253 8.47 14.91 10.18
CA ALA A 253 9.81 15.05 9.60
C ALA A 253 10.05 14.12 8.41
N ARG A 254 9.26 13.04 8.27
CA ARG A 254 9.33 12.05 7.18
C ARG A 254 8.37 12.31 6.02
N VAL A 255 7.52 13.33 6.09
CA VAL A 255 6.64 13.71 4.97
C VAL A 255 7.44 14.02 3.69
N PRO A 256 8.56 14.79 3.72
CA PRO A 256 9.31 15.09 2.52
C PRO A 256 9.92 13.86 1.83
N ASP A 257 10.23 12.80 2.57
CA ASP A 257 10.78 11.55 2.04
C ASP A 257 9.84 10.88 1.03
N TYR A 258 8.55 11.27 0.99
CA TYR A 258 7.52 10.77 0.08
C TYR A 258 7.14 11.75 -1.04
N LEU A 259 7.69 12.96 -1.05
CA LEU A 259 7.33 13.99 -2.03
C LEU A 259 8.33 14.00 -3.18
N TRP A 260 7.83 13.87 -4.41
CA TRP A 260 8.63 13.87 -5.63
C TRP A 260 8.16 14.96 -6.58
N LEU A 261 9.06 15.88 -6.92
CA LEU A 261 8.81 16.90 -7.95
C LEU A 261 9.24 16.35 -9.31
N ALA A 262 8.26 16.17 -10.20
CA ALA A 262 8.44 15.78 -11.59
C ALA A 262 8.03 16.91 -12.54
N GLU A 263 8.18 16.68 -13.84
CA GLU A 263 7.84 17.62 -14.91
C GLU A 263 6.35 18.01 -14.95
N ASP A 264 5.49 17.13 -14.44
CA ASP A 264 4.04 17.24 -14.34
C ASP A 264 3.58 17.85 -12.99
N GLY A 265 4.48 18.07 -12.04
CA GLY A 265 4.18 18.70 -10.74
C GLY A 265 4.70 17.89 -9.55
N LEU A 266 4.20 18.20 -8.37
CA LEU A 266 4.56 17.52 -7.13
C LEU A 266 3.59 16.38 -6.87
N ARG A 267 4.12 15.16 -6.74
CA ARG A 267 3.36 13.95 -6.40
C ARG A 267 3.89 13.29 -5.14
N MET A 268 3.05 12.47 -4.51
CA MET A 268 3.50 11.55 -3.47
C MET A 268 3.89 10.23 -4.14
N HIS A 269 5.15 9.80 -4.05
CA HIS A 269 5.53 8.47 -4.55
C HIS A 269 5.15 7.40 -3.52
N SER A 270 4.75 6.21 -3.96
CA SER A 270 4.25 5.17 -3.05
C SER A 270 5.37 4.56 -2.20
N ILE A 271 6.46 4.17 -2.85
CA ILE A 271 7.68 3.63 -2.27
C ILE A 271 8.87 4.17 -3.05
N GLY A 272 10.04 4.27 -2.42
CA GLY A 272 11.27 4.59 -3.12
C GLY A 272 11.82 3.37 -3.86
N SER A 273 12.30 3.55 -5.09
CA SER A 273 12.89 2.49 -5.93
C SER A 273 14.42 2.52 -5.95
N GLN A 274 15.07 3.26 -5.04
CA GLN A 274 16.50 3.59 -5.15
C GLN A 274 17.41 2.36 -5.23
N THR A 275 17.18 1.35 -4.36
CA THR A 275 17.97 0.11 -4.38
C THR A 275 17.64 -0.74 -5.60
N TRP A 276 16.37 -0.82 -5.99
CA TRP A 276 15.92 -1.53 -7.18
C TRP A 276 16.58 -0.99 -8.45
N ASP A 277 16.45 0.33 -8.67
CA ASP A 277 16.99 1.02 -9.85
C ASP A 277 18.52 0.97 -9.87
N THR A 278 19.19 1.10 -8.72
CA THR A 278 20.66 1.03 -8.65
C THR A 278 21.15 -0.36 -9.02
N VAL A 279 20.54 -1.42 -8.48
CA VAL A 279 20.93 -2.81 -8.75
C VAL A 279 20.75 -3.14 -10.23
N PHE A 280 19.61 -2.77 -10.83
CA PHE A 280 19.39 -3.00 -12.25
C PHE A 280 20.29 -2.15 -13.14
N SER A 281 20.52 -0.88 -12.79
CA SER A 281 21.44 -0.02 -13.53
C SER A 281 22.84 -0.60 -13.56
N LEU A 282 23.36 -1.09 -12.42
CA LEU A 282 24.67 -1.71 -12.36
C LEU A 282 24.74 -3.01 -13.17
N GLN A 283 23.70 -3.85 -13.12
CA GLN A 283 23.63 -5.06 -13.94
C GLN A 283 23.63 -4.74 -15.43
N ALA A 284 22.83 -3.76 -15.87
CA ALA A 284 22.77 -3.33 -17.27
C ALA A 284 24.12 -2.76 -17.75
N LEU A 285 24.76 -1.94 -16.92
CA LEU A 285 26.08 -1.39 -17.21
C LEU A 285 27.14 -2.50 -17.35
N LEU A 286 27.16 -3.47 -16.44
CA LEU A 286 28.10 -4.59 -16.51
C LEU A 286 27.82 -5.54 -17.69
N ALA A 287 26.56 -5.70 -18.07
CA ALA A 287 26.15 -6.53 -19.21
C ALA A 287 26.50 -5.89 -20.57
N SER A 288 26.84 -4.61 -20.61
CA SER A 288 27.17 -3.88 -21.85
C SER A 288 28.50 -4.30 -22.50
N GLY A 289 29.28 -5.17 -21.86
CA GLY A 289 30.47 -5.79 -22.45
C GLY A 289 31.58 -4.78 -22.74
N ASP A 290 31.90 -4.58 -24.01
CA ASP A 290 33.02 -3.73 -24.47
C ASP A 290 32.89 -2.26 -24.05
N LEU A 291 31.68 -1.80 -23.72
CA LEU A 291 31.44 -0.44 -23.22
C LEU A 291 31.82 -0.28 -21.74
N VAL A 292 32.08 -1.36 -21.00
CA VAL A 292 32.44 -1.30 -19.58
C VAL A 292 33.75 -0.54 -19.36
N ASP A 293 34.71 -0.68 -20.28
CA ASP A 293 35.98 0.04 -20.21
C ASP A 293 35.82 1.55 -20.49
N GLU A 294 34.71 1.95 -21.13
CA GLU A 294 34.33 3.36 -21.34
C GLU A 294 33.53 3.94 -20.15
N ILE A 295 32.95 3.08 -19.31
CA ILE A 295 32.25 3.51 -18.10
C ILE A 295 33.28 3.98 -17.07
N ASN A 296 33.10 5.20 -16.58
CA ASN A 296 33.92 5.72 -15.49
C ASN A 296 33.87 4.75 -14.29
N PRO A 297 35.00 4.16 -13.86
CA PRO A 297 35.02 3.18 -12.77
C PRO A 297 34.46 3.71 -11.44
N THR A 298 34.43 5.04 -11.28
CA THR A 298 33.81 5.70 -10.12
C THR A 298 32.31 5.46 -10.03
N ILE A 299 31.60 5.29 -11.16
CA ILE A 299 30.16 5.02 -11.18
C ILE A 299 29.88 3.66 -10.56
N LEU A 300 30.56 2.61 -11.04
CA LEU A 300 30.41 1.25 -10.52
C LEU A 300 30.79 1.17 -9.04
N ARG A 301 31.88 1.84 -8.64
CA ARG A 301 32.30 1.92 -7.23
C ARG A 301 31.23 2.57 -6.35
N LYS A 302 30.68 3.72 -6.76
CA LYS A 302 29.64 4.42 -5.99
C LYS A 302 28.36 3.60 -5.88
N GLY A 303 27.94 2.93 -6.96
CA GLY A 303 26.79 2.04 -6.92
C GLY A 303 27.01 0.86 -5.97
N HIS A 304 28.20 0.25 -5.98
CA HIS A 304 28.55 -0.80 -5.04
C HIS A 304 28.58 -0.30 -3.57
N GLU A 305 29.15 0.87 -3.31
CA GLU A 305 29.14 1.51 -1.98
C GLU A 305 27.72 1.76 -1.49
N PHE A 306 26.83 2.24 -2.37
CA PHE A 306 25.42 2.41 -2.07
C PHE A 306 24.76 1.08 -1.68
N ILE A 307 24.91 0.02 -2.48
CA ILE A 307 24.33 -1.31 -2.15
C ILE A 307 24.86 -1.84 -0.81
N LYS A 308 26.17 -1.71 -0.56
CA LYS A 308 26.77 -2.14 0.71
C LYS A 308 26.20 -1.39 1.91
N ALA A 309 25.96 -0.09 1.76
CA ALA A 309 25.38 0.76 2.81
C ALA A 309 23.88 0.51 3.02
N SER A 310 23.17 0.06 1.97
CA SER A 310 21.72 -0.11 1.96
C SER A 310 21.21 -1.49 2.38
N GLN A 311 22.09 -2.50 2.54
CA GLN A 311 21.67 -3.80 3.09
C GLN A 311 21.07 -3.59 4.49
N CYS A 312 19.87 -4.14 4.74
CA CYS A 312 19.15 -4.01 6.00
C CYS A 312 19.91 -4.67 7.17
N CYS A 313 20.85 -3.94 7.77
CA CYS A 313 21.61 -4.34 8.93
C CYS A 313 20.87 -4.04 10.25
N PHE A 314 19.54 -4.16 10.31
CA PHE A 314 18.81 -3.86 11.55
C PHE A 314 19.16 -4.83 12.70
N MET A 315 19.84 -5.95 12.42
CA MET A 315 20.49 -6.79 13.43
C MET A 315 21.95 -6.43 13.77
N PHE A 316 22.56 -5.41 13.18
CA PHE A 316 23.99 -5.09 13.40
C PHE A 316 24.29 -3.59 13.58
N SER A 317 23.49 -2.92 14.42
CA SER A 317 23.69 -1.51 14.81
C SER A 317 24.92 -1.25 15.69
N GLN A 318 25.96 -2.10 15.66
CA GLN A 318 27.21 -1.89 16.39
C GLN A 318 28.41 -2.34 15.58
N MET A 319 28.96 -1.47 14.71
CA MET A 319 30.38 -1.58 14.35
C MET A 319 30.94 -0.28 13.74
N PRO A 320 32.11 0.21 14.20
CA PRO A 320 32.74 1.41 13.67
C PRO A 320 33.41 1.18 12.30
N ALA A 321 33.43 2.25 11.51
CA ALA A 321 33.89 2.27 10.13
C ALA A 321 35.29 2.85 10.01
N GLU A 322 36.23 2.10 9.43
CA GLU A 322 37.49 2.66 8.93
C GLU A 322 37.91 1.97 7.62
N LEU A 323 37.41 2.56 6.53
CA LEU A 323 38.09 2.87 5.27
C LEU A 323 38.96 1.79 4.60
N TYR A 324 38.33 1.09 3.63
CA TYR A 324 38.89 0.84 2.30
C TYR A 324 37.85 0.73 1.15
N GLY A 325 36.53 0.82 1.34
CA GLY A 325 35.77 -0.05 2.24
C GLY A 325 35.96 -1.51 1.82
N GLU A 326 36.06 -2.39 2.81
CA GLU A 326 36.23 -3.83 2.61
C GLU A 326 35.24 -4.38 1.57
N THR A 327 35.60 -5.46 0.87
CA THR A 327 34.59 -6.32 0.23
C THR A 327 33.45 -6.56 1.22
N MET A 328 32.21 -6.69 0.77
CA MET A 328 31.16 -7.14 1.68
C MET A 328 31.69 -8.39 2.39
N PRO A 329 31.80 -8.37 3.74
CA PRO A 329 32.22 -9.55 4.49
C PRO A 329 31.42 -10.74 3.98
N VAL A 330 32.09 -11.85 3.71
CA VAL A 330 31.45 -13.01 3.09
C VAL A 330 30.27 -13.49 3.94
N GLU A 331 30.35 -13.28 5.24
CA GLU A 331 29.29 -13.49 6.23
C GLU A 331 28.02 -12.71 5.91
N ARG A 332 28.11 -11.47 5.42
CA ARG A 332 26.94 -10.68 5.00
C ARG A 332 26.31 -11.17 3.70
N LEU A 333 27.09 -11.82 2.83
CA LEU A 333 26.56 -12.54 1.67
C LEU A 333 25.85 -13.81 2.12
N TYR A 334 26.43 -14.53 3.09
CA TYR A 334 25.82 -15.70 3.71
C TYR A 334 24.50 -15.35 4.39
N ASP A 335 24.42 -14.26 5.15
CA ASP A 335 23.17 -13.76 5.74
C ASP A 335 22.09 -13.51 4.68
N SER A 336 22.47 -12.96 3.52
CA SER A 336 21.53 -12.74 2.41
C SER A 336 21.03 -14.04 1.80
N VAL A 337 21.91 -15.04 1.69
CA VAL A 337 21.54 -16.39 1.24
C VAL A 337 20.62 -17.06 2.26
N GLU A 338 20.92 -16.96 3.56
CA GLU A 338 20.07 -17.51 4.62
C GLU A 338 18.68 -16.86 4.62
N PHE A 339 18.62 -15.55 4.43
CA PHE A 339 17.36 -14.82 4.28
C PHE A 339 16.57 -15.33 3.06
N LEU A 340 17.16 -15.41 1.88
CA LEU A 340 16.49 -15.95 0.68
C LEU A 340 15.99 -17.38 0.88
N LEU A 341 16.81 -18.26 1.48
CA LEU A 341 16.42 -19.63 1.78
C LEU A 341 15.24 -19.71 2.76
N SER A 342 15.13 -18.75 3.68
CA SER A 342 14.01 -18.67 4.64
C SER A 342 12.69 -18.21 4.02
N LEU A 343 12.73 -17.60 2.83
CA LEU A 343 11.55 -17.07 2.14
C LEU A 343 10.83 -18.08 1.24
N GLN A 344 11.42 -19.25 0.97
CA GLN A 344 10.81 -20.23 0.07
C GLN A 344 9.47 -20.72 0.62
N GLY A 345 8.42 -20.55 -0.16
CA GLY A 345 7.07 -20.99 0.18
C GLY A 345 6.89 -22.50 -0.01
N PRO A 346 5.69 -23.01 0.34
CA PRO A 346 5.37 -24.44 0.28
C PRO A 346 5.43 -25.00 -1.14
N ASP A 347 5.08 -24.21 -2.17
CA ASP A 347 5.09 -24.66 -3.56
C ASP A 347 6.47 -24.52 -4.23
N GLY A 348 7.44 -23.94 -3.50
CA GLY A 348 8.83 -23.82 -3.91
C GLY A 348 9.19 -22.47 -4.54
N GLY A 349 8.21 -21.59 -4.71
CA GLY A 349 8.39 -20.21 -5.16
C GLY A 349 8.75 -19.26 -4.03
N LEU A 350 8.77 -17.98 -4.38
CA LEU A 350 9.05 -16.88 -3.46
C LEU A 350 8.00 -15.80 -3.62
N ALA A 351 7.57 -15.29 -2.49
CA ALA A 351 6.80 -14.07 -2.36
C ALA A 351 7.70 -12.84 -2.26
N VAL A 352 7.09 -11.64 -2.22
CA VAL A 352 7.81 -10.36 -2.20
C VAL A 352 8.42 -10.07 -0.82
N TRP A 353 7.63 -10.20 0.26
CA TRP A 353 8.05 -9.72 1.59
C TRP A 353 8.22 -10.84 2.62
N GLU A 354 7.28 -11.77 2.66
CA GLU A 354 7.20 -12.83 3.67
C GLU A 354 6.81 -14.15 3.02
N PRO A 355 7.11 -15.31 3.63
CA PRO A 355 6.66 -16.59 3.08
C PRO A 355 5.14 -16.67 2.93
N ALA A 356 4.67 -17.02 1.73
CA ALA A 356 3.27 -17.29 1.40
C ALA A 356 2.77 -18.58 2.08
N THR A 357 2.48 -18.50 3.38
CA THR A 357 2.09 -19.66 4.22
C THR A 357 0.59 -19.73 4.49
N SER A 358 -0.14 -18.73 4.04
CA SER A 358 -1.55 -18.54 4.33
C SER A 358 -2.43 -19.14 3.24
N PRO A 359 -3.52 -19.82 3.61
CA PRO A 359 -4.37 -20.46 2.61
C PRO A 359 -5.22 -19.44 1.85
N GLU A 360 -5.34 -19.61 0.54
CA GLU A 360 -6.04 -18.69 -0.38
C GLU A 360 -7.50 -18.40 -0.01
N TRP A 361 -8.20 -19.33 0.63
CA TRP A 361 -9.61 -19.10 1.01
C TRP A 361 -9.78 -17.90 1.97
N LEU A 362 -8.70 -17.45 2.62
CA LEU A 362 -8.69 -16.23 3.43
C LEU A 362 -9.00 -14.98 2.60
N GLU A 363 -8.82 -14.99 1.28
CA GLU A 363 -9.21 -13.89 0.37
C GLU A 363 -10.69 -13.56 0.45
N ILE A 364 -11.55 -14.46 0.97
CA ILE A 364 -12.93 -14.13 1.32
C ILE A 364 -13.04 -13.01 2.36
N LEU A 365 -11.98 -12.65 3.07
CA LEU A 365 -11.98 -11.49 3.96
C LEU A 365 -11.69 -10.16 3.26
N ASN A 366 -11.36 -10.17 1.97
CA ASN A 366 -10.99 -8.95 1.25
C ASN A 366 -12.15 -7.92 1.32
N PRO A 367 -11.95 -6.76 1.98
CA PRO A 367 -12.99 -5.74 2.12
C PRO A 367 -12.78 -4.54 1.18
N SER A 368 -11.77 -4.58 0.31
CA SER A 368 -11.31 -3.38 -0.41
C SER A 368 -12.27 -2.94 -1.51
N GLU A 369 -13.01 -3.87 -2.12
CA GLU A 369 -13.88 -3.70 -3.29
C GLU A 369 -13.12 -3.30 -4.58
N CYS A 370 -12.06 -2.51 -4.44
CA CYS A 370 -11.24 -1.99 -5.55
C CYS A 370 -9.98 -2.80 -5.82
N PHE A 371 -9.62 -3.80 -5.01
CA PHE A 371 -8.42 -4.65 -5.20
C PHE A 371 -8.74 -6.14 -5.06
N GLU A 372 -8.02 -6.99 -5.80
CA GLU A 372 -8.04 -8.45 -5.67
C GLU A 372 -6.72 -8.96 -5.11
N ASP A 373 -6.73 -10.15 -4.48
CA ASP A 373 -5.54 -10.85 -3.99
C ASP A 373 -4.68 -10.02 -3.02
N ILE A 374 -5.35 -9.42 -2.01
CA ILE A 374 -4.71 -8.55 -1.02
C ILE A 374 -4.71 -9.14 0.39
N VAL A 375 -5.40 -10.25 0.67
CA VAL A 375 -5.46 -10.75 2.05
C VAL A 375 -4.26 -11.63 2.39
N VAL A 376 -3.83 -12.47 1.47
CA VAL A 376 -2.69 -13.36 1.67
C VAL A 376 -1.53 -13.00 0.75
N GLU A 377 -0.35 -13.41 1.17
CA GLU A 377 0.84 -13.31 0.34
C GLU A 377 0.88 -14.49 -0.63
N HIS A 378 1.34 -14.26 -1.87
CA HIS A 378 1.41 -15.27 -2.93
C HIS A 378 2.84 -15.45 -3.44
N GLU A 379 3.15 -16.59 -4.03
CA GLU A 379 4.45 -16.87 -4.66
C GLU A 379 4.44 -16.39 -6.12
N TYR A 380 5.51 -15.73 -6.58
CA TYR A 380 5.58 -15.14 -7.92
C TYR A 380 6.78 -15.64 -8.72
N VAL A 381 6.59 -15.72 -10.03
CA VAL A 381 7.63 -16.19 -10.98
C VAL A 381 8.82 -15.24 -10.97
N GLU A 382 8.59 -13.93 -10.90
CA GLU A 382 9.62 -12.90 -10.96
C GLU A 382 10.55 -12.92 -9.74
N CYS A 383 9.97 -12.99 -8.53
CA CYS A 383 10.74 -13.11 -7.29
C CYS A 383 11.52 -14.43 -7.27
N THR A 384 10.87 -15.53 -7.68
CA THR A 384 11.48 -16.86 -7.71
C THR A 384 12.64 -16.93 -8.70
N ALA A 385 12.46 -16.43 -9.92
CA ALA A 385 13.50 -16.41 -10.96
C ALA A 385 14.69 -15.53 -10.56
N SER A 386 14.44 -14.37 -9.94
CA SER A 386 15.48 -13.49 -9.42
C SER A 386 16.33 -14.17 -8.34
N ALA A 387 15.69 -14.89 -7.41
CA ALA A 387 16.37 -15.65 -6.38
C ALA A 387 17.20 -16.82 -6.96
N VAL A 388 16.65 -17.55 -7.94
CA VAL A 388 17.40 -18.60 -8.65
C VAL A 388 18.64 -18.03 -9.32
N HIS A 389 18.52 -16.90 -10.02
CA HIS A 389 19.66 -16.26 -10.69
C HIS A 389 20.76 -15.87 -9.69
N ALA A 390 20.37 -15.23 -8.58
CA ALA A 390 21.30 -14.84 -7.52
C ALA A 390 22.00 -16.05 -6.89
N LEU A 391 21.26 -17.11 -6.56
CA LEU A 391 21.81 -18.31 -5.93
C LEU A 391 22.70 -19.12 -6.87
N VAL A 392 22.34 -19.23 -8.16
CA VAL A 392 23.20 -19.89 -9.16
C VAL A 392 24.54 -19.16 -9.29
N PHE A 393 24.53 -17.82 -9.33
CA PHE A 393 25.76 -17.04 -9.36
C PHE A 393 26.57 -17.24 -8.07
N PHE A 394 25.91 -17.13 -6.91
CA PHE A 394 26.56 -17.35 -5.62
C PHE A 394 27.20 -18.74 -5.51
N ARG A 395 26.53 -19.81 -5.97
CA ARG A 395 27.05 -21.19 -5.96
C ARG A 395 28.30 -21.38 -6.80
N LYS A 396 28.46 -20.62 -7.90
CA LYS A 396 29.68 -20.66 -8.71
C LYS A 396 30.89 -20.08 -7.97
N VAL A 397 30.67 -19.05 -7.15
CA VAL A 397 31.73 -18.36 -6.40
C VAL A 397 32.00 -19.02 -5.04
N HIS A 398 30.96 -19.55 -4.38
CA HIS A 398 31.00 -20.21 -3.07
C HIS A 398 30.46 -21.65 -3.15
N PRO A 399 31.21 -22.59 -3.77
CA PRO A 399 30.72 -23.93 -4.08
C PRO A 399 30.50 -24.84 -2.87
N GLU A 400 31.06 -24.52 -1.70
CA GLU A 400 30.94 -25.37 -0.51
C GLU A 400 29.83 -24.91 0.46
N TYR A 401 29.54 -23.60 0.50
CA TYR A 401 28.60 -23.03 1.48
C TYR A 401 27.16 -23.46 1.20
N ARG A 402 26.54 -24.19 2.16
CA ARG A 402 25.15 -24.67 2.14
C ARG A 402 24.70 -25.26 0.79
N SER A 403 25.62 -25.93 0.13
CA SER A 403 25.48 -26.43 -1.23
C SER A 403 24.19 -27.24 -1.43
N LYS A 404 23.94 -28.18 -0.52
CA LYS A 404 22.76 -29.06 -0.57
C LYS A 404 21.44 -28.29 -0.44
N GLU A 405 21.37 -27.33 0.48
CA GLU A 405 20.15 -26.55 0.69
C GLU A 405 19.87 -25.63 -0.48
N ILE A 406 20.90 -25.01 -1.06
CA ILE A 406 20.76 -24.14 -2.23
C ILE A 406 20.35 -24.96 -3.45
N ASP A 407 20.96 -26.12 -3.68
CA ASP A 407 20.61 -26.98 -4.83
C ASP A 407 19.15 -27.49 -4.71
N ASN A 408 18.71 -27.83 -3.50
CA ASN A 408 17.32 -28.20 -3.22
C ASN A 408 16.36 -27.02 -3.42
N PHE A 409 16.74 -25.82 -2.96
CA PHE A 409 15.96 -24.61 -3.18
C PHE A 409 15.77 -24.35 -4.68
N ILE A 410 16.86 -24.35 -5.45
CA ILE A 410 16.84 -24.10 -6.90
C ILE A 410 15.96 -25.12 -7.61
N THR A 411 16.06 -26.40 -7.23
CA THR A 411 15.24 -27.47 -7.83
C THR A 411 13.75 -27.21 -7.66
N LYS A 412 13.33 -26.86 -6.43
CA LYS A 412 11.92 -26.54 -6.14
C LYS A 412 11.45 -25.26 -6.85
N ALA A 413 12.29 -24.23 -6.87
CA ALA A 413 12.02 -22.97 -7.52
C ALA A 413 11.84 -23.12 -9.05
N ILE A 414 12.67 -23.94 -9.69
CA ILE A 414 12.51 -24.26 -11.13
C ILE A 414 11.18 -25.00 -11.35
N HIS A 415 10.86 -26.00 -10.53
CA HIS A 415 9.60 -26.72 -10.63
C HIS A 415 8.38 -25.80 -10.48
N PHE A 416 8.44 -24.86 -9.54
CA PHE A 416 7.41 -23.82 -9.39
C PHE A 416 7.28 -22.98 -10.67
N ILE A 417 8.38 -22.45 -11.21
CA ILE A 417 8.37 -21.63 -12.43
C ILE A 417 7.76 -22.40 -13.62
N GLU A 418 8.13 -23.67 -13.79
CA GLU A 418 7.58 -24.54 -14.84
C GLU A 418 6.06 -24.75 -14.67
N ASN A 419 5.60 -24.96 -13.44
CA ASN A 419 4.18 -25.16 -13.14
C ASN A 419 3.33 -23.91 -13.35
N GLN A 420 3.92 -22.71 -13.24
CA GLN A 420 3.23 -21.43 -13.48
C GLN A 420 3.17 -21.04 -14.97
N GLN A 421 3.82 -21.80 -15.87
CA GLN A 421 3.81 -21.51 -17.29
C GLN A 421 2.43 -21.76 -17.91
N LYS A 422 1.93 -20.78 -18.67
CA LYS A 422 0.66 -20.89 -19.40
C LYS A 422 0.80 -21.79 -20.64
N PRO A 423 -0.31 -22.34 -21.18
CA PRO A 423 -0.28 -23.19 -22.38
C PRO A 423 0.31 -22.52 -23.63
N ASP A 424 0.31 -21.18 -23.68
CA ASP A 424 0.92 -20.37 -24.75
C ASP A 424 2.41 -20.07 -24.51
N VAL A 425 3.03 -20.74 -23.52
CA VAL A 425 4.46 -20.63 -23.14
C VAL A 425 4.79 -19.32 -22.41
N SER A 426 3.80 -18.46 -22.14
CA SER A 426 4.00 -17.23 -21.37
C SER A 426 3.94 -17.46 -19.85
N TRP A 427 4.44 -16.48 -19.10
CA TRP A 427 4.20 -16.33 -17.66
C TRP A 427 3.44 -15.03 -17.42
N TYR A 428 2.59 -15.02 -16.39
CA TYR A 428 1.93 -13.78 -15.98
C TYR A 428 2.89 -12.94 -15.14
N ALA A 429 3.03 -11.66 -15.48
CA ALA A 429 3.83 -10.70 -14.74
C ALA A 429 2.94 -9.98 -13.71
N HIS A 430 3.22 -10.18 -12.44
CA HIS A 430 2.51 -9.63 -11.30
C HIS A 430 3.12 -8.34 -10.74
N GLU A 431 4.42 -8.08 -10.94
CA GLU A 431 5.11 -6.89 -10.42
C GLU A 431 5.11 -5.68 -11.37
N TYR A 432 4.85 -5.90 -12.66
CA TYR A 432 5.04 -4.87 -13.70
C TYR A 432 3.75 -4.38 -14.35
N VAL A 433 2.62 -4.97 -14.00
CA VAL A 433 1.32 -4.55 -14.54
C VAL A 433 0.46 -4.03 -13.41
N VAL A 434 0.06 -2.76 -13.53
CA VAL A 434 -0.93 -2.09 -12.68
C VAL A 434 -2.26 -2.89 -12.58
N ASP A 435 -2.46 -3.84 -13.50
CA ASP A 435 -3.59 -4.79 -13.59
C ASP A 435 -3.87 -5.64 -12.36
N ARG A 436 -2.92 -5.83 -11.43
CA ARG A 436 -3.25 -6.63 -10.23
C ARG A 436 -4.32 -5.94 -9.39
N LEU A 437 -4.22 -4.63 -9.26
CA LEU A 437 -5.15 -3.86 -8.42
C LEU A 437 -6.47 -3.62 -9.15
N GLN A 438 -6.45 -3.54 -10.48
CA GLN A 438 -7.63 -3.22 -11.27
C GLN A 438 -7.67 -4.03 -12.58
N ARG A 439 -7.86 -5.37 -12.50
CA ARG A 439 -7.91 -6.25 -13.70
C ARG A 439 -8.82 -5.63 -14.76
N LEU A 440 -8.25 -4.98 -15.77
CA LEU A 440 -9.03 -4.44 -16.86
C LEU A 440 -9.56 -5.63 -17.65
N ALA A 441 -10.84 -5.56 -18.03
CA ALA A 441 -11.42 -6.60 -18.86
C ALA A 441 -10.54 -6.81 -20.11
N PRO A 442 -10.27 -8.07 -20.54
CA PRO A 442 -9.32 -8.39 -21.61
C PRO A 442 -9.65 -7.82 -23.01
N ASN A 443 -10.67 -6.98 -23.14
CA ASN A 443 -11.13 -6.40 -24.39
C ASN A 443 -10.66 -4.95 -24.65
N GLU A 444 -10.01 -4.28 -23.70
CA GLU A 444 -9.64 -2.86 -23.89
C GLU A 444 -8.26 -2.65 -24.55
N TYR A 445 -7.41 -3.68 -24.61
CA TYR A 445 -6.09 -3.61 -25.27
C TYR A 445 -6.12 -3.72 -26.81
N ARG A 446 -7.29 -3.70 -27.45
CA ARG A 446 -7.36 -3.89 -28.92
C ARG A 446 -7.07 -2.65 -29.76
N ASN A 447 -6.81 -1.49 -29.17
CA ASN A 447 -6.49 -0.28 -29.92
C ASN A 447 -5.29 0.47 -29.31
N PHE A 448 -4.09 -0.11 -29.43
CA PHE A 448 -2.84 0.65 -29.47
C PHE A 448 -1.90 0.04 -30.52
#